data_AF-A0A4U1BZQ0-F1
#
_entry.id   AF-A0A4U1BZQ0-F1
#
_cell.length_a   1.000
_cell.length_b   1.000
_cell.length_c   1.000
_cell.angle_alpha   90.00
_cell.angle_beta   90.00
_cell.angle_gamma   90.00
#
_symmetry.space_group_name_H-M   'P 1'
#
loop_
_entity.id
_entity.type
_entity.pdbx_description
1 polymer ?
#
loop_
_entity_poly.entity_id
_entity_poly.type
_entity_poly.pdbx_seq_one_letter_code
_entity_poly.pdbx_strand_id
1 'polypeptide(L)'
;MKTLKSTIKTSIWVSLGLMLTLGSCKKSEIGGEIGATPTSAQVQFTATPTSTNANIIQFTNTSPGFKAIWDFGNGATAEGSTAQASYPLAGTYTVKLTIVTDGGYASSTKTVTIATTNPAMLTDPAFNLLSGGLTNATGKTWVIDQTQVGHLGVGPIGSQFPDWYQAGPNEKATDGFYDDEMTFNMNALKYTYANNGNTFANASNAAGIGGPTGGGDPSVAYTPATNLTWLVTENNGAKYITISNNGFIAYYLGVSQYQILSLTADEMWLRCLDKANAGNAWYLKLIRKGYVRPVVPPVQKPMQAANLTDAFTATNSVAWGAENMDFSRGYTNPFRIGMNTSTTVGYYEKRSGNDGQYGNMNITMPYRFDLTAKNKIRLKVFISGANDFTKVEPKVAIKLQNSLLGGNAWQTQIEIAKVIAVSEQNKWIQLEFDFSASAAQTLYDKIVIQLGGEGHPHPGIFYIDDFEFN
;
A
#
# COMPACT_ATOMS: atom_id res chain seq x y z
N MET A 1 -18.66 70.77 5.71
CA MET A 1 -18.31 72.09 5.11
C MET A 1 -16.81 72.34 5.32
N LYS A 2 -16.20 73.22 4.50
CA LYS A 2 -14.79 73.72 4.51
C LYS A 2 -14.20 74.03 5.92
N THR A 3 -12.89 74.09 6.25
CA THR A 3 -11.55 73.87 5.59
C THR A 3 -10.41 74.17 6.61
N LEU A 4 -9.23 73.48 6.54
CA LEU A 4 -7.79 73.90 6.76
C LEU A 4 -7.39 74.76 8.01
N LYS A 5 -6.13 74.85 8.55
CA LYS A 5 -4.75 74.67 8.02
C LYS A 5 -3.64 74.60 9.15
N SER A 6 -2.64 73.70 9.00
CA SER A 6 -1.17 73.71 9.33
C SER A 6 -0.58 74.34 10.65
N THR A 7 0.74 74.43 11.02
CA THR A 7 2.09 74.19 10.38
C THR A 7 3.28 74.06 11.41
N ILE A 8 4.43 73.44 11.03
CA ILE A 8 5.87 73.64 11.47
C ILE A 8 6.37 73.10 12.86
N LYS A 9 7.15 71.99 12.92
CA LYS A 9 8.66 71.75 12.97
C LYS A 9 9.40 72.30 14.24
N THR A 10 10.53 71.79 14.79
CA THR A 10 11.56 70.74 14.46
C THR A 10 12.32 70.22 15.73
N SER A 11 13.33 69.33 15.64
CA SER A 11 14.19 68.85 16.78
C SER A 11 15.63 68.47 16.38
N ILE A 12 16.61 68.48 17.33
CA ILE A 12 18.03 68.08 17.16
C ILE A 12 18.54 67.24 18.37
N TRP A 13 19.57 66.41 18.11
CA TRP A 13 20.28 65.39 18.92
C TRP A 13 21.01 65.94 20.20
N VAL A 14 21.60 65.17 21.14
CA VAL A 14 22.66 64.12 21.05
C VAL A 14 22.77 63.29 22.35
N SER A 15 23.13 61.99 22.28
CA SER A 15 24.26 61.33 23.04
C SER A 15 24.17 59.79 23.05
N LEU A 16 25.33 59.10 22.96
CA LEU A 16 25.46 57.63 22.91
C LEU A 16 26.65 57.17 23.77
N GLY A 17 26.49 56.05 24.52
CA GLY A 17 27.65 55.27 24.99
C GLY A 17 27.48 54.50 26.30
N LEU A 18 27.25 53.18 26.22
CA LEU A 18 27.78 52.21 27.21
C LEU A 18 27.92 50.81 26.57
N MET A 19 28.90 50.04 27.05
CA MET A 19 29.33 48.76 26.50
C MET A 19 28.35 47.60 26.75
N LEU A 20 28.32 46.63 25.83
CA LEU A 20 27.97 45.23 26.10
C LEU A 20 28.87 44.31 25.27
N THR A 21 29.68 43.50 25.95
CA THR A 21 30.58 42.51 25.33
C THR A 21 29.84 41.20 25.09
N LEU A 22 29.69 40.81 23.82
CA LEU A 22 29.09 39.53 23.46
C LEU A 22 30.12 38.40 23.60
N GLY A 23 29.83 37.45 24.49
CA GLY A 23 30.54 36.17 24.56
C GLY A 23 30.23 35.33 23.33
N SER A 24 31.09 35.39 22.32
CA SER A 24 30.98 34.54 21.14
C SER A 24 31.20 33.08 21.53
N CYS A 25 30.20 32.23 21.28
CA CYS A 25 30.40 30.79 21.31
C CYS A 25 31.42 30.44 20.22
N LYS A 26 32.62 29.98 20.62
CA LYS A 26 33.60 29.46 19.66
C LYS A 26 32.93 28.35 18.87
N LYS A 27 32.85 28.54 17.54
CA LYS A 27 32.53 27.47 16.59
C LYS A 27 33.44 26.28 16.91
N SER A 28 32.86 25.16 17.31
CA SER A 28 33.61 23.91 17.36
C SER A 28 33.99 23.57 15.92
N GLU A 29 35.27 23.74 15.60
CA GLU A 29 35.81 23.20 14.37
C GLU A 29 35.81 21.68 14.55
N ILE A 30 35.00 21.00 13.76
CA ILE A 30 35.08 19.54 13.58
C ILE A 30 36.33 19.30 12.71
N GLY A 31 37.50 19.52 13.32
CA GLY A 31 38.82 19.41 12.72
C GLY A 31 39.27 17.96 12.61
N GLY A 32 38.40 17.08 12.08
CA GLY A 32 38.85 15.85 11.48
C GLY A 32 39.37 16.18 10.09
N GLU A 33 40.64 15.89 9.82
CA GLU A 33 41.14 15.93 8.45
C GLU A 33 40.33 14.95 7.61
N ILE A 34 39.61 15.47 6.61
CA ILE A 34 38.98 14.64 5.58
C ILE A 34 40.11 13.84 4.94
N GLY A 35 40.07 12.51 5.09
CA GLY A 35 41.17 11.65 4.67
C GLY A 35 41.50 11.80 3.18
N ALA A 36 42.68 11.34 2.77
CA ALA A 36 43.02 11.30 1.35
C ALA A 36 42.00 10.43 0.58
N THR A 37 41.50 10.93 -0.55
CA THR A 37 40.55 10.19 -1.38
C THR A 37 41.16 8.84 -1.80
N PRO A 38 40.46 7.71 -1.58
CA PRO A 38 41.01 6.40 -1.86
C PRO A 38 41.20 6.19 -3.37
N THR A 39 42.16 5.35 -3.71
CA THR A 39 42.48 4.96 -5.10
C THR A 39 41.96 3.56 -5.40
N SER A 40 41.70 3.25 -6.67
CA SER A 40 41.29 1.90 -7.10
C SER A 40 42.31 0.82 -6.72
N ALA A 41 43.61 1.14 -6.68
CA ALA A 41 44.68 0.24 -6.28
C ALA A 41 44.59 -0.21 -4.81
N GLN A 42 44.04 0.64 -3.92
CA GLN A 42 43.79 0.30 -2.52
C GLN A 42 42.57 -0.61 -2.32
N VAL A 43 41.72 -0.76 -3.34
CA VAL A 43 40.53 -1.62 -3.27
C VAL A 43 40.91 -3.06 -3.63
N GLN A 44 41.07 -3.88 -2.60
CA GLN A 44 41.49 -5.27 -2.68
C GLN A 44 40.47 -6.20 -2.00
N PHE A 45 40.28 -7.36 -2.62
CA PHE A 45 39.48 -8.44 -2.08
C PHE A 45 39.99 -9.81 -2.52
N THR A 46 39.59 -10.83 -1.78
CA THR A 46 39.70 -12.25 -2.16
C THR A 46 38.34 -12.79 -2.60
N ALA A 47 38.37 -13.80 -3.46
CA ALA A 47 37.21 -14.53 -3.95
C ALA A 47 37.57 -16.02 -3.96
N THR A 48 36.93 -16.80 -3.10
CA THR A 48 37.28 -18.22 -2.87
C THR A 48 36.03 -19.08 -2.95
N PRO A 49 36.00 -20.17 -3.74
CA PRO A 49 34.90 -21.13 -3.72
C PRO A 49 34.67 -21.73 -2.33
N THR A 50 33.42 -21.94 -1.93
CA THR A 50 33.13 -22.59 -0.64
C THR A 50 33.44 -24.09 -0.72
N SER A 51 33.76 -24.70 0.42
CA SER A 51 34.05 -26.13 0.51
C SER A 51 32.83 -27.02 0.27
N THR A 52 31.62 -26.49 0.43
CA THR A 52 30.36 -27.22 0.21
C THR A 52 29.87 -27.14 -1.23
N ASN A 53 30.18 -26.07 -1.97
CA ASN A 53 29.79 -25.92 -3.37
C ASN A 53 30.74 -24.96 -4.11
N ALA A 54 31.48 -25.47 -5.09
CA ALA A 54 32.43 -24.69 -5.87
C ALA A 54 31.78 -23.53 -6.68
N ASN A 55 30.45 -23.58 -6.89
CA ASN A 55 29.67 -22.55 -7.57
C ASN A 55 29.12 -21.48 -6.61
N ILE A 56 29.42 -21.56 -5.31
CA ILE A 56 29.19 -20.49 -4.33
C ILE A 56 30.56 -19.90 -3.98
N ILE A 57 30.72 -18.59 -4.16
CA ILE A 57 31.99 -17.90 -3.95
C ILE A 57 31.86 -17.00 -2.72
N GLN A 58 32.76 -17.20 -1.77
CA GLN A 58 32.97 -16.32 -0.62
C GLN A 58 33.87 -15.15 -1.05
N PHE A 59 33.37 -13.93 -0.84
CA PHE A 59 34.09 -12.69 -1.04
C PHE A 59 34.47 -12.09 0.32
N THR A 60 35.69 -11.56 0.40
CA THR A 60 36.21 -10.87 1.60
C THR A 60 36.94 -9.61 1.18
N ASN A 61 36.46 -8.46 1.66
CA ASN A 61 37.14 -7.18 1.51
C ASN A 61 38.41 -7.18 2.37
N THR A 62 39.54 -6.81 1.77
CA THR A 62 40.84 -6.62 2.46
C THR A 62 41.33 -5.17 2.36
N SER A 63 40.44 -4.25 2.01
CA SER A 63 40.69 -2.80 1.87
C SER A 63 40.30 -2.04 3.15
N PRO A 64 40.88 -0.85 3.40
CA PRO A 64 40.37 0.08 4.41
C PRO A 64 38.99 0.63 4.02
N GLY A 65 38.27 1.17 5.01
CA GLY A 65 36.96 1.82 4.84
C GLY A 65 35.90 1.32 5.82
N PHE A 66 34.88 2.13 6.08
CA PHE A 66 33.79 1.79 7.00
C PHE A 66 32.59 1.16 6.28
N LYS A 67 32.50 1.27 4.95
CA LYS A 67 31.46 0.64 4.13
C LYS A 67 32.07 -0.02 2.89
N ALA A 68 31.56 -1.21 2.57
CA ALA A 68 31.92 -2.00 1.39
C ALA A 68 30.62 -2.41 0.68
N ILE A 69 30.59 -2.23 -0.64
CA ILE A 69 29.45 -2.49 -1.53
C ILE A 69 29.92 -3.36 -2.69
N TRP A 70 29.28 -4.50 -2.88
CA TRP A 70 29.59 -5.50 -3.89
C TRP A 70 28.60 -5.44 -5.06
N ASP A 71 29.12 -5.61 -6.26
CA ASP A 71 28.37 -6.03 -7.45
C ASP A 71 29.08 -7.28 -7.97
N PHE A 72 28.35 -8.39 -8.02
CA PHE A 72 28.90 -9.72 -8.34
C PHE A 72 28.95 -10.01 -9.85
N GLY A 73 28.51 -9.09 -10.71
CA GLY A 73 28.47 -9.29 -12.16
C GLY A 73 27.41 -10.30 -12.64
N ASN A 74 26.74 -11.01 -11.72
CA ASN A 74 25.53 -11.79 -11.97
C ASN A 74 24.24 -10.99 -11.71
N GLY A 75 24.35 -9.69 -11.40
CA GLY A 75 23.24 -8.78 -11.07
C GLY A 75 22.90 -8.69 -9.58
N ALA A 76 23.43 -9.60 -8.75
CA ALA A 76 23.27 -9.51 -7.31
C ALA A 76 24.27 -8.51 -6.73
N THR A 77 23.86 -7.82 -5.68
CA THR A 77 24.68 -6.91 -4.89
C THR A 77 24.63 -7.29 -3.41
N ALA A 78 25.60 -6.80 -2.63
CA ALA A 78 25.61 -6.96 -1.17
C ALA A 78 26.34 -5.79 -0.51
N GLU A 79 26.14 -5.60 0.78
CA GLU A 79 26.94 -4.70 1.61
C GLU A 79 27.65 -5.47 2.74
N GLY A 80 28.78 -4.95 3.19
CA GLY A 80 29.56 -5.50 4.30
C GLY A 80 30.92 -6.08 3.89
N SER A 81 31.79 -6.31 4.86
CA SER A 81 33.18 -6.73 4.64
C SER A 81 33.32 -8.15 4.09
N THR A 82 32.28 -8.99 4.24
CA THR A 82 32.21 -10.35 3.69
C THR A 82 30.84 -10.58 3.06
N ALA A 83 30.79 -11.31 1.96
CA ALA A 83 29.55 -11.67 1.28
C ALA A 83 29.70 -12.98 0.49
N GLN A 84 28.58 -13.60 0.11
CA GLN A 84 28.57 -14.78 -0.77
C GLN A 84 27.72 -14.52 -1.99
N ALA A 85 28.12 -15.06 -3.14
CA ALA A 85 27.30 -15.08 -4.34
C ALA A 85 27.29 -16.46 -5.01
N SER A 86 26.15 -16.80 -5.60
CA SER A 86 25.90 -18.07 -6.28
C SER A 86 25.96 -17.92 -7.80
N TYR A 87 26.59 -18.88 -8.47
CA TYR A 87 26.78 -18.90 -9.92
C TYR A 87 26.50 -20.30 -10.49
N PRO A 88 25.23 -20.68 -10.73
CA PRO A 88 24.90 -22.02 -11.20
C PRO A 88 25.49 -22.39 -12.57
N LEU A 89 25.82 -21.41 -13.41
CA LEU A 89 26.34 -21.63 -14.76
C LEU A 89 27.86 -21.43 -14.82
N ALA A 90 28.53 -22.27 -15.61
CA ALA A 90 29.90 -22.03 -16.03
C ALA A 90 30.01 -20.69 -16.78
N GLY A 91 31.12 -19.97 -16.58
CA GLY A 91 31.35 -18.67 -17.20
C GLY A 91 32.32 -17.80 -16.43
N THR A 92 32.56 -16.59 -16.95
CA THR A 92 33.42 -15.58 -16.32
C THR A 92 32.57 -14.38 -15.91
N TYR A 93 32.67 -13.99 -14.65
CA TYR A 93 31.90 -12.91 -14.05
C TYR A 93 32.84 -11.80 -13.58
N THR A 94 32.54 -10.55 -13.90
CA THR A 94 33.33 -9.38 -13.46
C THR A 94 32.74 -8.86 -12.15
N VAL A 95 33.42 -9.16 -11.05
CA VAL A 95 33.01 -8.71 -9.70
C VAL A 95 33.63 -7.35 -9.43
N LYS A 96 32.83 -6.40 -8.95
CA LYS A 96 33.24 -5.05 -8.54
C LYS A 96 33.05 -4.89 -7.03
N LEU A 97 34.09 -4.39 -6.36
CA LEU A 97 34.00 -3.88 -5.00
C LEU A 97 34.10 -2.35 -5.03
N THR A 98 33.22 -1.68 -4.29
CA THR A 98 33.28 -0.24 -4.00
C THR A 98 33.43 -0.05 -2.49
N ILE A 99 34.40 0.75 -2.06
CA ILE A 99 34.60 1.10 -0.64
C ILE A 99 34.27 2.57 -0.39
N VAL A 100 33.88 2.89 0.84
CA VAL A 100 33.74 4.27 1.33
C VAL A 100 34.66 4.46 2.54
N THR A 101 35.42 5.55 2.50
CA THR A 101 36.32 6.02 3.57
C THR A 101 35.99 7.46 3.91
N ASP A 102 36.61 8.01 4.95
CA ASP A 102 36.44 9.43 5.32
C ASP A 102 36.89 10.40 4.22
N GLY A 103 37.71 9.94 3.26
CA GLY A 103 38.20 10.72 2.13
C GLY A 103 37.39 10.61 0.83
N GLY A 104 36.33 9.79 0.81
CA GLY A 104 35.50 9.56 -0.37
C GLY A 104 35.30 8.07 -0.69
N TYR A 105 35.21 7.73 -1.97
CA TYR A 105 34.95 6.36 -2.42
C TYR A 105 35.87 5.96 -3.57
N ALA A 106 36.15 4.65 -3.66
CA ALA A 106 36.92 4.06 -4.76
C ALA A 106 36.33 2.69 -5.12
N SER A 107 36.62 2.20 -6.33
CA SER A 107 36.23 0.85 -6.74
C SER A 107 37.30 0.15 -7.56
N SER A 108 37.26 -1.18 -7.56
CA SER A 108 38.13 -2.06 -8.33
C SER A 108 37.36 -3.32 -8.75
N THR A 109 37.83 -3.98 -9.80
CA THR A 109 37.19 -5.18 -10.37
C THR A 109 38.16 -6.36 -10.44
N LYS A 110 37.63 -7.58 -10.31
CA LYS A 110 38.34 -8.84 -10.58
C LYS A 110 37.41 -9.80 -11.30
N THR A 111 37.97 -10.63 -12.18
CA THR A 111 37.24 -11.71 -12.84
C THR A 111 37.18 -12.94 -11.94
N VAL A 112 36.02 -13.58 -11.88
CA VAL A 112 35.78 -14.88 -11.23
C VAL A 112 35.34 -15.86 -12.31
N THR A 113 36.02 -16.99 -12.41
CA THR A 113 35.72 -18.04 -13.40
C THR A 113 35.08 -19.24 -12.71
N ILE A 114 33.91 -19.62 -13.19
CA ILE A 114 33.18 -20.81 -12.77
C ILE A 114 33.40 -21.89 -13.84
N ALA A 115 34.10 -22.96 -13.47
CA ALA A 115 34.57 -23.96 -14.43
C ALA A 115 33.44 -24.84 -15.01
N THR A 116 32.43 -25.15 -14.21
CA THR A 116 31.35 -26.08 -14.57
C THR A 116 29.99 -25.58 -14.08
N THR A 117 28.95 -25.84 -14.88
CA THR A 117 27.56 -25.62 -14.48
C THR A 117 27.18 -26.64 -13.40
N ASN A 118 26.46 -26.21 -12.37
CA ASN A 118 25.92 -27.04 -11.30
C ASN A 118 24.38 -27.08 -11.37
N PRO A 119 23.78 -28.09 -12.05
CA PRO A 119 22.33 -28.20 -12.20
C PRO A 119 21.56 -28.36 -10.90
N ALA A 120 22.19 -28.82 -9.81
CA ALA A 120 21.52 -28.99 -8.51
C ALA A 120 21.05 -27.65 -7.92
N MET A 121 21.66 -26.54 -8.33
CA MET A 121 21.25 -25.17 -7.94
C MET A 121 20.03 -24.65 -8.72
N LEU A 122 19.51 -25.41 -9.70
CA LEU A 122 18.41 -25.03 -10.59
C LEU A 122 17.14 -25.87 -10.39
N THR A 123 16.99 -26.46 -9.21
CA THR A 123 15.93 -27.43 -8.88
C THR A 123 14.67 -26.79 -8.28
N ASP A 124 14.68 -25.49 -7.95
CA ASP A 124 13.52 -24.81 -7.37
C ASP A 124 12.32 -24.78 -8.34
N PRO A 125 11.09 -25.08 -7.90
CA PRO A 125 9.90 -24.99 -8.74
C PRO A 125 9.70 -23.62 -9.40
N ALA A 126 10.19 -22.54 -8.80
CA ALA A 126 10.14 -21.19 -9.39
C ALA A 126 10.84 -21.11 -10.75
N PHE A 127 11.91 -21.89 -11.01
CA PHE A 127 12.54 -21.92 -12.33
C PHE A 127 11.56 -22.41 -13.40
N ASN A 128 10.81 -23.47 -13.12
CA ASN A 128 9.78 -24.01 -14.03
C ASN A 128 8.57 -23.07 -14.15
N LEU A 129 8.13 -22.45 -13.04
CA LEU A 129 7.03 -21.48 -13.07
C LEU A 129 7.38 -20.25 -13.91
N LEU A 130 8.57 -19.69 -13.76
CA LEU A 130 9.02 -18.49 -14.50
C LEU A 130 9.23 -18.76 -15.99
N SER A 131 9.75 -19.93 -16.37
CA SER A 131 10.23 -20.20 -17.74
C SER A 131 9.42 -21.24 -18.54
N GLY A 132 8.59 -22.04 -17.89
CA GLY A 132 8.05 -23.28 -18.47
C GLY A 132 9.00 -24.48 -18.41
N GLY A 133 10.19 -24.31 -17.81
CA GLY A 133 11.17 -25.37 -17.60
C GLY A 133 12.02 -25.72 -18.82
N LEU A 134 12.88 -26.74 -18.67
CA LEU A 134 13.86 -27.15 -19.70
C LEU A 134 13.22 -27.66 -21.01
N THR A 135 11.96 -28.08 -20.98
CA THR A 135 11.21 -28.50 -22.17
C THR A 135 10.70 -27.33 -23.01
N ASN A 136 10.61 -26.13 -22.42
CA ASN A 136 10.18 -24.92 -23.11
C ASN A 136 11.38 -24.16 -23.68
N ALA A 137 11.89 -24.59 -24.84
CA ALA A 137 13.09 -24.03 -25.47
C ALA A 137 12.98 -22.52 -25.80
N THR A 138 11.77 -21.98 -25.98
CA THR A 138 11.52 -20.54 -26.18
C THR A 138 11.47 -19.74 -24.88
N GLY A 139 11.27 -20.39 -23.73
CA GLY A 139 11.00 -19.74 -22.46
C GLY A 139 9.55 -19.25 -22.35
N LYS A 140 9.22 -18.63 -21.22
CA LYS A 140 7.88 -18.08 -20.94
C LYS A 140 7.95 -16.57 -20.84
N THR A 141 7.07 -15.90 -21.58
CA THR A 141 6.94 -14.45 -21.60
C THR A 141 5.88 -13.99 -20.60
N TRP A 142 6.20 -12.92 -19.88
CA TRP A 142 5.36 -12.22 -18.93
C TRP A 142 5.16 -10.79 -19.40
N VAL A 143 3.98 -10.25 -19.12
CA VAL A 143 3.60 -8.85 -19.39
C VAL A 143 3.03 -8.24 -18.11
N ILE A 144 2.92 -6.91 -18.04
CA ILE A 144 2.28 -6.24 -16.91
C ILE A 144 0.80 -6.61 -16.84
N ASP A 145 0.30 -6.89 -15.63
CA ASP A 145 -1.09 -7.25 -15.38
C ASP A 145 -1.99 -6.00 -15.32
N GLN A 146 -2.04 -5.23 -16.41
CA GLN A 146 -2.66 -3.90 -16.51
C GLN A 146 -4.12 -3.84 -16.03
N THR A 147 -4.82 -4.98 -16.02
CA THR A 147 -6.24 -5.07 -15.64
C THR A 147 -6.47 -5.08 -14.12
N GLN A 148 -5.44 -5.38 -13.33
CA GLN A 148 -5.57 -5.50 -11.88
C GLN A 148 -5.16 -4.23 -11.14
N VAL A 149 -5.87 -3.93 -10.05
CA VAL A 149 -5.49 -2.83 -9.14
C VAL A 149 -4.13 -3.14 -8.50
N GLY A 150 -3.26 -2.14 -8.45
CA GLY A 150 -1.93 -2.27 -7.85
C GLY A 150 -0.98 -3.16 -8.65
N HIS A 151 -1.14 -3.21 -9.99
CA HIS A 151 -0.16 -3.84 -10.88
C HIS A 151 1.15 -3.05 -10.96
N LEU A 152 1.09 -1.74 -10.70
CA LEU A 152 2.17 -0.92 -10.20
C LEU A 152 1.70 -0.31 -8.87
N GLY A 153 2.58 -0.21 -7.88
CA GLY A 153 2.25 0.44 -6.61
C GLY A 153 3.46 0.68 -5.74
N VAL A 154 3.28 1.51 -4.71
CA VAL A 154 4.34 1.89 -3.75
C VAL A 154 3.80 1.91 -2.32
N GLY A 155 4.68 1.60 -1.36
CA GLY A 155 4.42 1.62 0.07
C GLY A 155 5.71 1.72 0.88
N PRO A 156 5.64 1.68 2.22
CA PRO A 156 6.82 1.79 3.07
C PRO A 156 7.72 0.55 3.00
N ILE A 157 9.03 0.74 3.24
CA ILE A 157 10.10 -0.30 3.24
C ILE A 157 9.77 -1.57 4.05
N GLY A 158 8.93 -1.48 5.10
CA GLY A 158 8.54 -2.63 5.92
C GLY A 158 7.36 -3.44 5.37
N SER A 159 6.54 -2.86 4.49
CA SER A 159 5.32 -3.50 4.01
C SER A 159 5.59 -4.59 2.99
N GLN A 160 4.64 -5.51 2.85
CA GLN A 160 4.54 -6.50 1.77
C GLN A 160 3.37 -6.15 0.81
N PHE A 161 2.81 -4.94 0.92
CA PHE A 161 1.70 -4.45 0.12
C PHE A 161 1.89 -2.95 -0.25
N PRO A 162 1.39 -2.49 -1.42
CA PRO A 162 1.41 -1.07 -1.81
C PRO A 162 0.40 -0.22 -1.02
N ASP A 163 0.77 0.20 0.19
CA ASP A 163 -0.10 0.94 1.11
C ASP A 163 -0.35 2.42 0.73
N TRP A 164 0.54 3.05 -0.04
CA TRP A 164 0.47 4.50 -0.33
C TRP A 164 -0.19 4.81 -1.67
N TYR A 165 0.08 3.99 -2.69
CA TYR A 165 -0.53 4.15 -4.01
C TYR A 165 -0.56 2.82 -4.76
N GLN A 166 -1.67 2.60 -5.48
CA GLN A 166 -1.93 1.45 -6.33
C GLN A 166 -2.52 1.94 -7.65
N ALA A 167 -1.89 1.61 -8.76
CA ALA A 167 -2.40 1.94 -10.08
C ALA A 167 -3.77 1.28 -10.32
N GLY A 168 -4.74 2.07 -10.77
CA GLY A 168 -6.03 1.56 -11.24
C GLY A 168 -5.90 0.78 -12.55
N PRO A 169 -6.92 0.00 -12.96
CA PRO A 169 -6.88 -0.74 -14.22
C PRO A 169 -6.60 0.18 -15.42
N ASN A 170 -5.58 -0.15 -16.21
CA ASN A 170 -5.09 0.58 -17.38
C ASN A 170 -4.57 2.01 -17.12
N GLU A 171 -4.25 2.40 -15.89
CA GLU A 171 -3.85 3.78 -15.55
C GLU A 171 -2.56 4.26 -16.25
N LYS A 172 -1.66 3.34 -16.64
CA LYS A 172 -0.33 3.64 -17.25
C LYS A 172 -0.27 3.38 -18.76
N ALA A 173 -1.42 3.48 -19.44
CA ALA A 173 -1.57 3.13 -20.84
C ALA A 173 -0.75 4.00 -21.82
N THR A 174 -0.29 5.18 -21.40
CA THR A 174 0.49 6.13 -22.21
C THR A 174 2.00 5.98 -22.09
N ASP A 175 2.48 5.13 -21.19
CA ASP A 175 3.82 5.31 -20.61
C ASP A 175 4.89 4.37 -21.20
N GLY A 176 4.50 3.48 -22.12
CA GLY A 176 5.36 2.41 -22.65
C GLY A 176 5.65 1.31 -21.62
N PHE A 177 4.66 1.00 -20.78
CA PHE A 177 4.78 0.06 -19.65
C PHE A 177 3.96 -1.22 -19.85
N TYR A 178 2.94 -1.21 -20.71
CA TYR A 178 2.02 -2.35 -20.90
C TYR A 178 2.34 -3.19 -22.14
N ASP A 179 3.19 -2.68 -23.02
CA ASP A 179 3.73 -3.35 -24.19
C ASP A 179 5.11 -4.01 -23.94
N ASP A 180 5.66 -3.81 -22.73
CA ASP A 180 6.85 -4.47 -22.20
C ASP A 180 6.66 -6.00 -22.09
N GLU A 181 7.62 -6.76 -22.65
CA GLU A 181 7.65 -8.22 -22.61
C GLU A 181 8.92 -8.78 -21.96
N MET A 182 8.73 -9.57 -20.90
CA MET A 182 9.80 -10.14 -20.07
C MET A 182 9.82 -11.66 -20.22
N THR A 183 10.79 -12.20 -20.97
CA THR A 183 10.90 -13.63 -21.26
C THR A 183 12.02 -14.29 -20.46
N PHE A 184 11.66 -15.26 -19.64
CA PHE A 184 12.58 -16.08 -18.85
C PHE A 184 12.76 -17.45 -19.55
N ASN A 185 14.00 -17.82 -19.83
CA ASN A 185 14.35 -19.05 -20.55
C ASN A 185 15.44 -19.82 -19.79
N MET A 186 15.34 -21.15 -19.70
CA MET A 186 16.34 -21.98 -18.99
C MET A 186 17.64 -22.15 -19.78
N ASN A 187 17.63 -22.00 -21.10
CA ASN A 187 18.83 -22.08 -21.93
C ASN A 187 19.80 -20.94 -21.55
N ALA A 188 20.94 -21.31 -20.96
CA ALA A 188 21.91 -20.40 -20.34
C ALA A 188 21.28 -19.40 -19.34
N LEU A 189 20.14 -19.75 -18.72
CA LEU A 189 19.30 -18.85 -17.93
C LEU A 189 19.06 -17.49 -18.62
N LYS A 190 18.86 -17.48 -19.94
CA LYS A 190 18.68 -16.25 -20.71
C LYS A 190 17.41 -15.50 -20.25
N TYR A 191 17.58 -14.21 -19.98
CA TYR A 191 16.49 -13.24 -19.85
C TYR A 191 16.43 -12.40 -21.13
N THR A 192 15.22 -12.11 -21.61
CA THR A 192 15.00 -11.18 -22.73
C THR A 192 13.97 -10.17 -22.31
N TYR A 193 14.34 -8.89 -22.30
CA TYR A 193 13.43 -7.77 -22.08
C TYR A 193 13.25 -7.06 -23.43
N ALA A 194 12.02 -7.07 -23.95
CA ALA A 194 11.63 -6.34 -25.13
C ALA A 194 10.72 -5.20 -24.72
N ASN A 195 11.19 -3.98 -24.91
CA ASN A 195 10.58 -2.73 -24.41
C ASN A 195 10.12 -1.79 -25.54
N ASN A 196 10.09 -2.30 -26.77
CA ASN A 196 9.70 -1.56 -27.98
C ASN A 196 10.42 -0.21 -28.23
N GLY A 197 11.56 0.03 -27.57
CA GLY A 197 12.41 1.21 -27.71
C GLY A 197 12.30 2.25 -26.60
N ASN A 198 11.35 2.12 -25.66
CA ASN A 198 11.21 2.99 -24.50
C ASN A 198 10.97 2.20 -23.21
N THR A 199 11.07 2.85 -22.06
CA THR A 199 10.89 2.22 -20.75
C THR A 199 10.30 3.25 -19.80
N PHE A 200 9.23 2.89 -19.10
CA PHE A 200 8.71 3.71 -18.02
C PHE A 200 9.67 3.68 -16.82
N ALA A 201 10.07 4.85 -16.32
CA ALA A 201 11.10 4.98 -15.30
C ALA A 201 10.63 5.79 -14.10
N ASN A 202 11.09 5.42 -12.90
CA ASN A 202 10.89 6.25 -11.73
C ASN A 202 11.68 7.57 -11.85
N ALA A 203 11.03 8.70 -11.57
CA ALA A 203 11.58 10.05 -11.77
C ALA A 203 12.94 10.29 -11.09
N SER A 204 13.14 9.76 -9.88
CA SER A 204 14.40 9.88 -9.13
C SER A 204 15.51 8.98 -9.68
N ASN A 205 15.16 7.91 -10.39
CA ASN A 205 16.09 6.93 -10.94
C ASN A 205 16.39 7.16 -12.43
N ALA A 206 15.48 7.78 -13.20
CA ALA A 206 15.47 7.84 -14.67
C ALA A 206 16.80 8.24 -15.33
N ALA A 207 17.57 9.14 -14.72
CA ALA A 207 18.91 9.53 -15.19
C ALA A 207 19.88 8.32 -15.34
N GLY A 208 19.68 7.24 -14.57
CA GLY A 208 20.45 6.00 -14.66
C GLY A 208 20.31 5.22 -15.97
N ILE A 209 19.29 5.53 -16.78
CA ILE A 209 19.13 5.04 -18.16
C ILE A 209 19.07 6.18 -19.20
N GLY A 210 19.57 7.37 -18.86
CA GLY A 210 19.59 8.53 -19.75
C GLY A 210 18.29 9.34 -19.79
N GLY A 211 17.35 9.09 -18.87
CA GLY A 211 16.13 9.88 -18.72
C GLY A 211 16.36 11.26 -18.08
N PRO A 212 15.36 12.15 -18.13
CA PRO A 212 15.44 13.47 -17.51
C PRO A 212 15.45 13.38 -15.97
N THR A 213 16.01 14.40 -15.33
CA THR A 213 15.76 14.66 -13.90
C THR A 213 14.46 15.43 -13.74
N GLY A 214 13.60 15.03 -12.80
CA GLY A 214 12.29 15.65 -12.62
C GLY A 214 11.49 15.03 -11.47
N GLY A 215 10.24 15.52 -11.30
CA GLY A 215 9.32 15.03 -10.26
C GLY A 215 8.24 14.07 -10.76
N GLY A 216 8.06 13.91 -12.08
CA GLY A 216 7.14 12.96 -12.69
C GLY A 216 7.90 11.86 -13.42
N ASP A 217 7.37 10.64 -13.35
CA ASP A 217 7.97 9.44 -13.96
C ASP A 217 7.96 9.56 -15.50
N PRO A 218 9.12 9.55 -16.19
CA PRO A 218 9.16 9.66 -17.64
C PRO A 218 9.11 8.28 -18.34
N SER A 219 8.61 8.28 -19.58
CA SER A 219 8.97 7.24 -20.55
C SER A 219 10.30 7.62 -21.21
N VAL A 220 11.31 6.75 -21.10
CA VAL A 220 12.69 7.01 -21.51
C VAL A 220 13.05 6.14 -22.70
N ALA A 221 13.58 6.72 -23.78
CA ALA A 221 14.12 5.95 -24.90
C ALA A 221 15.31 5.10 -24.42
N TYR A 222 15.16 3.78 -24.45
CA TYR A 222 16.09 2.84 -23.83
C TYR A 222 16.26 1.59 -24.68
N THR A 223 17.49 1.07 -24.76
CA THR A 223 17.80 -0.22 -25.39
C THR A 223 18.31 -1.17 -24.30
N PRO A 224 17.56 -2.25 -23.98
CA PRO A 224 17.98 -3.24 -23.01
C PRO A 224 19.34 -3.85 -23.35
N ALA A 225 20.16 -4.09 -22.32
CA ALA A 225 21.47 -4.70 -22.51
C ALA A 225 21.35 -6.11 -23.13
N THR A 226 22.37 -6.50 -23.89
CA THR A 226 22.42 -7.85 -24.47
C THR A 226 22.92 -8.87 -23.44
N ASN A 227 22.64 -10.16 -23.69
CA ASN A 227 23.10 -11.28 -22.86
C ASN A 227 22.69 -11.18 -21.39
N LEU A 228 21.52 -10.62 -21.11
CA LEU A 228 20.90 -10.68 -19.79
C LEU A 228 20.63 -12.14 -19.41
N THR A 229 20.87 -12.46 -18.15
CA THR A 229 20.52 -13.73 -17.52
C THR A 229 19.67 -13.47 -16.28
N TRP A 230 18.97 -14.50 -15.79
CA TRP A 230 18.18 -14.43 -14.57
C TRP A 230 18.59 -15.55 -13.60
N LEU A 231 18.36 -15.32 -12.31
CA LEU A 231 18.57 -16.32 -11.28
C LEU A 231 17.47 -16.22 -10.21
N VAL A 232 17.01 -17.36 -9.72
CA VAL A 232 16.24 -17.44 -8.47
C VAL A 232 17.18 -17.81 -7.32
N THR A 233 17.12 -17.06 -6.23
CA THR A 233 17.79 -17.37 -4.97
C THR A 233 16.79 -17.35 -3.81
N GLU A 234 17.14 -17.99 -2.69
CA GLU A 234 16.38 -17.90 -1.44
C GLU A 234 17.30 -17.40 -0.33
N ASN A 235 16.80 -16.47 0.49
CA ASN A 235 17.48 -15.92 1.65
C ASN A 235 16.47 -15.69 2.77
N ASN A 236 16.74 -16.22 3.97
CA ASN A 236 15.85 -16.12 5.14
C ASN A 236 14.37 -16.51 4.85
N GLY A 237 14.15 -17.52 3.99
CA GLY A 237 12.81 -17.98 3.59
C GLY A 237 12.09 -17.11 2.56
N ALA A 238 12.69 -15.99 2.13
CA ALA A 238 12.19 -15.17 1.04
C ALA A 238 12.94 -15.50 -0.27
N LYS A 239 12.18 -15.65 -1.36
CA LYS A 239 12.74 -15.91 -2.70
C LYS A 239 12.92 -14.61 -3.47
N TYR A 240 13.96 -14.56 -4.30
CA TYR A 240 14.32 -13.40 -5.10
C TYR A 240 14.61 -13.79 -6.55
N ILE A 241 14.14 -12.97 -7.50
CA ILE A 241 14.62 -12.96 -8.89
C ILE A 241 15.73 -11.91 -8.98
N THR A 242 16.85 -12.28 -9.59
CA THR A 242 17.93 -11.34 -9.93
C THR A 242 18.18 -11.38 -11.44
N ILE A 243 18.32 -10.21 -12.08
CA ILE A 243 18.65 -10.05 -13.50
C ILE A 243 20.10 -9.54 -13.62
N SER A 244 20.93 -10.16 -14.46
CA SER A 244 22.34 -9.77 -14.60
C SER A 244 22.55 -8.46 -15.38
N ASN A 245 23.81 -7.97 -15.41
CA ASN A 245 24.25 -6.80 -16.18
C ASN A 245 23.41 -5.52 -15.96
N ASN A 246 22.93 -5.27 -14.74
CA ASN A 246 22.02 -4.16 -14.39
C ASN A 246 20.66 -4.18 -15.13
N GLY A 247 20.23 -5.33 -15.65
CA GLY A 247 18.90 -5.51 -16.20
C GLY A 247 17.81 -5.42 -15.12
N PHE A 248 16.57 -5.21 -15.55
CA PHE A 248 15.42 -4.96 -14.69
C PHE A 248 14.13 -5.50 -15.33
N ILE A 249 13.01 -5.37 -14.62
CA ILE A 249 11.69 -5.86 -15.04
C ILE A 249 10.77 -4.64 -15.22
N ALA A 250 10.49 -4.30 -16.48
CA ALA A 250 9.60 -3.23 -16.92
C ALA A 250 9.89 -1.83 -16.31
N TYR A 251 9.32 -1.50 -15.16
CA TYR A 251 9.48 -0.17 -14.53
C TYR A 251 10.89 0.03 -13.97
N TYR A 252 11.61 1.03 -14.47
CA TYR A 252 13.00 1.27 -14.08
C TYR A 252 13.12 1.95 -12.71
N LEU A 253 13.61 1.18 -11.73
CA LEU A 253 13.86 1.59 -10.34
C LEU A 253 15.34 1.58 -9.96
N GLY A 254 16.24 1.45 -10.95
CA GLY A 254 17.68 1.37 -10.71
C GLY A 254 18.17 0.07 -10.06
N VAL A 255 17.29 -0.92 -9.88
CA VAL A 255 17.56 -2.20 -9.22
C VAL A 255 17.40 -3.39 -10.15
N SER A 256 18.09 -4.48 -9.82
CA SER A 256 18.10 -5.74 -10.58
C SER A 256 17.63 -6.96 -9.79
N GLN A 257 17.25 -6.77 -8.52
CA GLN A 257 16.77 -7.83 -7.64
C GLN A 257 15.37 -7.53 -7.10
N TYR A 258 14.50 -8.53 -7.16
CA TYR A 258 13.10 -8.45 -6.81
C TYR A 258 12.73 -9.62 -5.89
N GLN A 259 12.18 -9.34 -4.73
CA GLN A 259 11.54 -10.33 -3.87
C GLN A 259 10.28 -10.86 -4.57
N ILE A 260 10.09 -12.18 -4.58
CA ILE A 260 8.87 -12.84 -5.03
C ILE A 260 7.89 -12.85 -3.86
N LEU A 261 6.76 -12.14 -3.99
CA LEU A 261 5.66 -12.19 -3.03
C LEU A 261 4.71 -13.35 -3.32
N SER A 262 4.41 -13.56 -4.60
CA SER A 262 3.69 -14.75 -5.08
C SER A 262 4.11 -15.10 -6.51
N LEU A 263 4.01 -16.39 -6.85
CA LEU A 263 4.31 -16.92 -8.17
C LEU A 263 3.47 -18.17 -8.42
N THR A 264 2.77 -18.20 -9.55
CA THR A 264 1.99 -19.34 -10.04
C THR A 264 2.41 -19.68 -11.47
N ALA A 265 1.66 -20.55 -12.16
CA ALA A 265 1.92 -20.84 -13.57
C ALA A 265 1.62 -19.64 -14.50
N ASP A 266 0.76 -18.72 -14.06
CA ASP A 266 0.20 -17.64 -14.88
C ASP A 266 0.32 -16.26 -14.25
N GLU A 267 0.61 -16.15 -12.95
CA GLU A 267 0.67 -14.89 -12.20
C GLU A 267 1.98 -14.75 -11.42
N MET A 268 2.52 -13.53 -11.35
CA MET A 268 3.75 -13.21 -10.63
C MET A 268 3.60 -11.84 -9.95
N TRP A 269 3.86 -11.78 -8.64
CA TRP A 269 3.83 -10.53 -7.87
C TRP A 269 5.19 -10.30 -7.22
N LEU A 270 5.82 -9.19 -7.59
CA LEU A 270 7.18 -8.84 -7.23
C LEU A 270 7.21 -7.59 -6.35
N ARG A 271 8.28 -7.49 -5.56
CA ARG A 271 8.59 -6.36 -4.69
C ARG A 271 10.07 -6.03 -4.75
N CYS A 272 10.41 -4.74 -4.79
CA CYS A 272 11.79 -4.29 -4.69
C CYS A 272 11.88 -2.98 -3.90
N LEU A 273 13.07 -2.61 -3.43
CA LEU A 273 13.30 -1.32 -2.78
C LEU A 273 13.83 -0.33 -3.82
N ASP A 274 13.39 0.92 -3.73
CA ASP A 274 13.84 2.00 -4.62
C ASP A 274 15.32 2.33 -4.37
N LYS A 275 16.14 2.41 -5.43
CA LYS A 275 17.58 2.71 -5.31
C LYS A 275 17.85 4.16 -4.91
N ALA A 276 17.05 5.11 -5.39
CA ALA A 276 17.19 6.52 -5.04
C ALA A 276 16.52 6.84 -3.70
N ASN A 277 15.38 6.20 -3.42
CA ASN A 277 14.53 6.49 -2.27
C ASN A 277 14.37 5.27 -1.34
N ALA A 278 15.43 4.88 -0.62
CA ALA A 278 15.48 3.63 0.16
C ALA A 278 14.32 3.38 1.17
N GLY A 279 13.54 4.40 1.54
CA GLY A 279 12.31 4.25 2.34
C GLY A 279 11.10 3.66 1.58
N ASN A 280 11.17 3.57 0.25
CA ASN A 280 10.08 3.13 -0.63
C ASN A 280 10.26 1.67 -1.04
N ALA A 281 9.21 0.87 -0.86
CA ALA A 281 9.04 -0.42 -1.49
C ALA A 281 8.08 -0.29 -2.68
N TRP A 282 8.48 -0.79 -3.84
CA TRP A 282 7.70 -0.81 -5.08
C TRP A 282 7.25 -2.21 -5.42
N TYR A 283 6.09 -2.31 -6.08
CA TYR A 283 5.38 -3.55 -6.36
C TYR A 283 5.00 -3.65 -7.83
N LEU A 284 5.20 -4.83 -8.42
CA LEU A 284 4.84 -5.13 -9.82
C LEU A 284 4.01 -6.42 -9.88
N LYS A 285 2.83 -6.37 -10.50
CA LYS A 285 2.06 -7.58 -10.86
C LYS A 285 2.21 -7.84 -12.35
N LEU A 286 2.57 -9.08 -12.66
CA LEU A 286 2.79 -9.58 -14.01
C LEU A 286 1.95 -10.82 -14.23
N ILE A 287 1.60 -11.04 -15.49
CA ILE A 287 0.79 -12.17 -15.93
C ILE A 287 1.45 -12.81 -17.14
N ARG A 288 1.28 -14.12 -17.32
CA ARG A 288 1.83 -14.82 -18.49
C ARG A 288 1.18 -14.26 -19.75
N LYS A 289 2.00 -13.95 -20.76
CA LYS A 289 1.51 -13.46 -22.06
C LYS A 289 0.48 -14.42 -22.65
N GLY A 290 -0.68 -13.89 -23.03
CA GLY A 290 -1.82 -14.64 -23.57
C GLY A 290 -2.63 -15.43 -22.53
N TYR A 291 -2.33 -15.33 -21.23
CA TYR A 291 -3.28 -15.77 -20.20
C TYR A 291 -4.41 -14.74 -20.08
N VAL A 292 -5.65 -15.22 -20.17
CA VAL A 292 -6.85 -14.44 -19.89
C VAL A 292 -7.30 -14.81 -18.49
N ARG A 293 -7.31 -13.84 -17.56
CA ARG A 293 -7.87 -14.04 -16.21
C ARG A 293 -9.28 -14.60 -16.34
N PRO A 294 -9.62 -15.72 -15.68
CA PRO A 294 -11.00 -16.17 -15.62
C PRO A 294 -11.87 -15.01 -15.14
N VAL A 295 -12.92 -14.70 -15.90
CA VAL A 295 -13.95 -13.76 -15.44
C VAL A 295 -14.65 -14.43 -14.27
N VAL A 296 -14.15 -14.20 -13.05
CA VAL A 296 -14.87 -14.52 -11.83
C VAL A 296 -16.14 -13.67 -11.89
N PRO A 297 -17.33 -14.25 -12.04
CA PRO A 297 -18.54 -13.46 -12.05
C PRO A 297 -18.60 -12.69 -10.72
N PRO A 298 -18.91 -11.38 -10.73
CA PRO A 298 -19.05 -10.63 -9.48
C PRO A 298 -20.06 -11.38 -8.61
N VAL A 299 -19.72 -11.65 -7.34
CA VAL A 299 -20.51 -12.55 -6.46
C VAL A 299 -21.96 -12.09 -6.39
N GLN A 300 -22.84 -12.70 -7.18
CA GLN A 300 -24.23 -12.28 -7.28
C GLN A 300 -25.01 -12.83 -6.09
N LYS A 301 -25.28 -11.96 -5.11
CA LYS A 301 -26.28 -12.23 -4.09
C LYS A 301 -27.67 -12.27 -4.77
N PRO A 302 -28.50 -13.31 -4.53
CA PRO A 302 -29.84 -13.39 -5.11
C PRO A 302 -30.72 -12.24 -4.60
N MET A 303 -31.70 -11.81 -5.39
CA MET A 303 -32.70 -10.83 -4.94
C MET A 303 -33.72 -11.50 -4.02
N GLN A 304 -34.10 -10.86 -2.90
CA GLN A 304 -35.07 -11.43 -1.97
C GLN A 304 -35.95 -10.37 -1.29
N ALA A 305 -37.27 -10.59 -1.37
CA ALA A 305 -38.30 -9.86 -0.64
C ALA A 305 -38.53 -10.46 0.75
N ALA A 306 -37.54 -10.35 1.64
CA ALA A 306 -37.62 -10.86 3.01
C ALA A 306 -37.90 -9.75 4.03
N ASN A 307 -38.77 -10.04 4.99
CA ASN A 307 -38.89 -9.22 6.19
C ASN A 307 -37.67 -9.48 7.11
N LEU A 308 -37.20 -8.45 7.81
CA LEU A 308 -36.25 -8.59 8.92
C LEU A 308 -36.84 -7.95 10.17
N THR A 309 -36.77 -8.62 11.32
CA THR A 309 -37.31 -8.10 12.58
C THR A 309 -36.41 -8.44 13.77
N ASP A 310 -36.13 -7.46 14.63
CA ASP A 310 -35.45 -7.68 15.92
C ASP A 310 -36.09 -6.85 17.03
N ALA A 311 -36.59 -7.51 18.06
CA ALA A 311 -37.13 -6.91 19.29
C ALA A 311 -36.05 -6.81 20.39
N PHE A 312 -34.77 -6.91 20.00
CA PHE A 312 -33.56 -6.74 20.82
C PHE A 312 -33.56 -7.46 22.17
N THR A 313 -34.26 -8.60 22.23
CA THR A 313 -34.25 -9.50 23.39
C THR A 313 -32.90 -10.17 23.56
N ALA A 314 -32.69 -10.93 24.64
CA ALA A 314 -31.43 -11.66 24.84
C ALA A 314 -31.19 -12.75 23.76
N THR A 315 -32.24 -13.29 23.13
CA THR A 315 -32.13 -14.34 22.10
C THR A 315 -31.96 -13.73 20.71
N ASN A 316 -31.00 -14.24 19.93
CA ASN A 316 -30.66 -13.66 18.62
C ASN A 316 -31.67 -14.09 17.54
N SER A 317 -32.49 -13.15 17.05
CA SER A 317 -33.15 -13.27 15.73
C SER A 317 -32.27 -12.74 14.60
N VAL A 318 -31.42 -11.74 14.91
CA VAL A 318 -30.61 -10.98 13.95
C VAL A 318 -29.20 -10.76 14.53
N ALA A 319 -28.16 -10.90 13.70
CA ALA A 319 -26.76 -10.75 14.09
C ALA A 319 -26.22 -9.37 13.67
N TRP A 320 -26.23 -8.42 14.60
CA TRP A 320 -25.72 -7.06 14.39
C TRP A 320 -24.22 -6.96 14.64
N GLY A 321 -23.49 -6.36 13.70
CA GLY A 321 -22.12 -5.89 13.88
C GLY A 321 -22.09 -4.47 14.43
N ALA A 322 -21.06 -4.16 15.23
CA ALA A 322 -20.79 -2.83 15.77
C ALA A 322 -19.44 -2.32 15.22
N GLU A 323 -19.45 -1.14 14.61
CA GLU A 323 -18.28 -0.46 14.08
C GLU A 323 -18.09 0.84 14.88
N ASN A 324 -16.98 0.98 15.60
CA ASN A 324 -16.60 2.19 16.36
C ASN A 324 -17.62 2.66 17.43
N MET A 325 -18.47 1.77 17.93
CA MET A 325 -19.47 2.03 18.96
C MET A 325 -19.68 0.80 19.86
N ASP A 326 -20.29 0.98 21.02
CA ASP A 326 -20.60 -0.09 21.98
C ASP A 326 -22.09 -0.47 21.93
N PHE A 327 -22.36 -1.67 21.43
CA PHE A 327 -23.71 -2.23 21.32
C PHE A 327 -23.94 -3.36 22.33
N SER A 328 -25.07 -3.34 23.03
CA SER A 328 -25.50 -4.44 23.89
C SER A 328 -26.98 -4.76 23.66
N ARG A 329 -27.27 -6.01 23.28
CA ARG A 329 -28.65 -6.51 23.09
C ARG A 329 -29.17 -7.19 24.35
N GLY A 330 -30.47 -7.27 24.51
CA GLY A 330 -31.07 -7.79 25.74
C GLY A 330 -30.86 -6.87 26.95
N TYR A 331 -30.49 -5.60 26.73
CA TYR A 331 -30.22 -4.65 27.80
C TYR A 331 -31.52 -4.31 28.52
N THR A 332 -31.54 -4.38 29.86
CA THR A 332 -32.74 -4.08 30.66
C THR A 332 -33.29 -2.70 30.31
N ASN A 333 -34.50 -2.62 29.76
CA ASN A 333 -35.10 -1.36 29.34
C ASN A 333 -35.23 -0.40 30.54
N PRO A 334 -34.49 0.72 30.58
CA PRO A 334 -34.53 1.65 31.70
C PRO A 334 -35.74 2.60 31.62
N PHE A 335 -36.43 2.66 30.47
CA PHE A 335 -37.51 3.59 30.19
C PHE A 335 -38.75 2.85 29.67
N ARG A 336 -39.36 1.99 30.48
CA ARG A 336 -40.59 1.25 30.14
C ARG A 336 -41.83 2.15 30.22
N ILE A 337 -41.91 3.14 29.33
CA ILE A 337 -42.91 4.22 29.33
C ILE A 337 -43.44 4.49 27.93
N GLY A 338 -44.70 4.94 27.85
CA GLY A 338 -45.34 5.30 26.59
C GLY A 338 -45.49 4.10 25.65
N MET A 339 -45.03 4.24 24.41
CA MET A 339 -45.22 3.24 23.35
C MET A 339 -44.24 2.05 23.36
N ASN A 340 -43.30 2.02 24.31
CA ASN A 340 -42.41 0.88 24.53
C ASN A 340 -42.46 0.45 26.00
N THR A 341 -42.93 -0.77 26.22
CA THR A 341 -43.00 -1.44 27.53
C THR A 341 -42.17 -2.73 27.56
N SER A 342 -41.37 -3.00 26.51
CA SER A 342 -40.50 -4.17 26.37
C SER A 342 -39.59 -4.34 27.59
N THR A 343 -39.33 -5.59 27.96
CA THR A 343 -38.46 -5.90 29.10
C THR A 343 -37.00 -5.51 28.85
N THR A 344 -36.58 -5.64 27.60
CA THR A 344 -35.21 -5.44 27.13
C THR A 344 -35.22 -4.63 25.83
N VAL A 345 -34.10 -3.97 25.53
CA VAL A 345 -33.88 -3.14 24.34
C VAL A 345 -32.44 -3.32 23.83
N GLY A 346 -32.14 -2.77 22.67
CA GLY A 346 -30.77 -2.53 22.23
C GLY A 346 -30.22 -1.27 22.89
N TYR A 347 -29.12 -1.39 23.63
CA TYR A 347 -28.30 -0.27 24.10
C TYR A 347 -27.27 0.07 23.02
N TYR A 348 -27.24 1.34 22.63
CA TYR A 348 -26.27 1.89 21.69
C TYR A 348 -25.55 3.03 22.39
N GLU A 349 -24.24 2.88 22.58
CA GLU A 349 -23.35 3.93 23.06
C GLU A 349 -22.35 4.29 21.98
N LYS A 350 -22.41 5.55 21.53
CA LYS A 350 -21.39 6.09 20.65
C LYS A 350 -20.11 6.33 21.47
N ARG A 351 -18.96 5.87 20.98
CA ARG A 351 -17.66 6.11 21.64
C ARG A 351 -17.16 7.54 21.44
N SER A 352 -16.31 7.99 22.35
CA SER A 352 -15.37 9.09 22.10
C SER A 352 -14.40 8.70 20.97
N GLY A 353 -14.00 9.67 20.15
CA GLY A 353 -13.21 9.42 18.95
C GLY A 353 -12.56 10.68 18.39
N ASN A 354 -11.91 10.54 17.24
CA ASN A 354 -11.36 11.68 16.50
C ASN A 354 -12.46 12.39 15.69
N ASP A 355 -12.17 13.61 15.24
CA ASP A 355 -13.01 14.30 14.24
C ASP A 355 -13.17 13.42 12.99
N GLY A 356 -14.38 13.37 12.43
CA GLY A 356 -14.72 12.48 11.32
C GLY A 356 -15.10 11.04 11.73
N GLN A 357 -14.99 10.65 13.01
CA GLN A 357 -15.29 9.28 13.43
C GLN A 357 -16.79 8.98 13.41
N TYR A 358 -17.17 7.93 12.69
CA TYR A 358 -18.50 7.34 12.69
C TYR A 358 -18.66 6.33 13.83
N GLY A 359 -19.90 6.07 14.23
CA GLY A 359 -20.29 4.89 14.99
C GLY A 359 -21.49 4.27 14.27
N ASN A 360 -21.42 2.97 13.95
CA ASN A 360 -22.44 2.30 13.16
C ASN A 360 -22.80 0.95 13.80
N MET A 361 -24.09 0.66 13.92
CA MET A 361 -24.57 -0.72 14.02
C MET A 361 -24.99 -1.18 12.62
N ASN A 362 -24.70 -2.42 12.23
CA ASN A 362 -25.01 -2.88 10.87
C ASN A 362 -25.32 -4.38 10.77
N ILE A 363 -25.99 -4.76 9.69
CA ILE A 363 -26.14 -6.16 9.27
C ILE A 363 -25.93 -6.28 7.76
N THR A 364 -25.31 -7.37 7.34
CA THR A 364 -25.13 -7.74 5.93
C THR A 364 -25.87 -9.05 5.64
N MET A 365 -26.76 -9.06 4.65
CA MET A 365 -27.52 -10.25 4.26
C MET A 365 -26.80 -11.08 3.19
N PRO A 366 -27.11 -12.38 3.04
CA PRO A 366 -26.61 -13.20 1.93
C PRO A 366 -27.33 -12.92 0.60
N TYR A 367 -28.37 -12.08 0.61
CA TYR A 367 -29.21 -11.69 -0.53
C TYR A 367 -29.25 -10.17 -0.71
N ARG A 368 -29.62 -9.69 -1.90
CA ARG A 368 -29.99 -8.29 -2.15
C ARG A 368 -31.43 -8.01 -1.72
N PHE A 369 -31.69 -6.79 -1.27
CA PHE A 369 -33.03 -6.33 -0.91
C PHE A 369 -33.87 -6.04 -2.14
N ASP A 370 -35.02 -6.71 -2.25
CA ASP A 370 -36.04 -6.34 -3.23
C ASP A 370 -36.80 -5.09 -2.76
N LEU A 371 -36.30 -3.90 -3.12
CA LEU A 371 -36.91 -2.63 -2.75
C LEU A 371 -38.24 -2.34 -3.48
N THR A 372 -38.65 -3.17 -4.45
CA THR A 372 -40.00 -3.09 -5.04
C THR A 372 -41.05 -3.69 -4.11
N ALA A 373 -40.66 -4.66 -3.27
CA ALA A 373 -41.54 -5.38 -2.34
C ALA A 373 -41.30 -5.03 -0.86
N LYS A 374 -40.09 -4.61 -0.50
CA LYS A 374 -39.61 -4.38 0.88
C LYS A 374 -38.82 -3.07 0.94
N ASN A 375 -39.42 -1.97 1.39
CA ASN A 375 -38.80 -0.64 1.31
C ASN A 375 -39.03 0.27 2.51
N LYS A 376 -39.70 -0.21 3.57
CA LYS A 376 -39.90 0.57 4.80
C LYS A 376 -39.12 -0.05 5.94
N ILE A 377 -38.20 0.72 6.51
CA ILE A 377 -37.52 0.36 7.75
C ILE A 377 -38.20 1.09 8.91
N ARG A 378 -38.60 0.36 9.95
CA ARG A 378 -39.09 0.93 11.20
C ARG A 378 -38.17 0.63 12.36
N LEU A 379 -38.11 1.56 13.30
CA LEU A 379 -37.33 1.41 14.52
C LEU A 379 -37.96 2.26 15.62
N LYS A 380 -38.17 1.67 16.80
CA LYS A 380 -38.41 2.47 18.01
C LYS A 380 -37.07 2.95 18.56
N VAL A 381 -37.03 4.21 18.97
CA VAL A 381 -35.83 4.82 19.53
C VAL A 381 -36.19 5.71 20.71
N PHE A 382 -35.34 5.69 21.73
CA PHE A 382 -35.32 6.63 22.83
C PHE A 382 -34.00 7.39 22.78
N ILE A 383 -34.08 8.71 22.57
CA ILE A 383 -32.94 9.61 22.72
C ILE A 383 -33.06 10.32 24.06
N SER A 384 -32.08 10.11 24.93
CA SER A 384 -32.00 10.83 26.20
C SER A 384 -31.73 12.31 25.95
N GLY A 385 -32.54 13.18 26.56
CA GLY A 385 -32.31 14.63 26.59
C GLY A 385 -31.10 15.04 27.45
N ALA A 386 -30.47 14.09 28.15
CA ALA A 386 -29.22 14.30 28.88
C ALA A 386 -27.97 14.14 27.99
N ASN A 387 -28.11 13.76 26.71
CA ASN A 387 -27.01 13.79 25.76
C ASN A 387 -26.59 15.24 25.47
N ASP A 388 -25.27 15.49 25.35
CA ASP A 388 -24.75 16.81 24.98
C ASP A 388 -24.91 17.02 23.46
N PHE A 389 -26.05 17.57 23.04
CA PHE A 389 -26.35 17.77 21.63
C PHE A 389 -25.49 18.82 20.91
N THR A 390 -24.54 19.47 21.61
CA THR A 390 -23.47 20.25 20.96
C THR A 390 -22.34 19.37 20.44
N LYS A 391 -22.30 18.09 20.84
CA LYS A 391 -21.24 17.11 20.57
C LYS A 391 -21.74 15.77 20.03
N VAL A 392 -23.05 15.61 19.87
CA VAL A 392 -23.67 14.44 19.23
C VAL A 392 -24.98 14.90 18.63
N GLU A 393 -25.24 14.65 17.35
CA GLU A 393 -26.47 15.14 16.74
C GLU A 393 -27.70 14.39 17.29
N PRO A 394 -28.84 15.06 17.49
CA PRO A 394 -30.12 14.38 17.74
C PRO A 394 -30.62 13.76 16.43
N LYS A 395 -29.85 12.85 15.83
CA LYS A 395 -30.08 12.30 14.49
C LYS A 395 -30.02 10.78 14.49
N VAL A 396 -30.98 10.16 13.80
CA VAL A 396 -31.01 8.73 13.47
C VAL A 396 -30.98 8.60 11.96
N ALA A 397 -30.01 7.88 11.43
CA ALA A 397 -29.86 7.62 10.01
C ALA A 397 -29.88 6.12 9.72
N ILE A 398 -30.59 5.74 8.67
CA ILE A 398 -30.57 4.41 8.07
C ILE A 398 -29.91 4.52 6.71
N LYS A 399 -28.89 3.70 6.45
CA LYS A 399 -28.17 3.64 5.17
C LYS A 399 -28.26 2.23 4.57
N LEU A 400 -28.47 2.14 3.26
CA LEU A 400 -28.40 0.89 2.50
C LEU A 400 -27.11 0.88 1.67
N GLN A 401 -26.34 -0.21 1.75
CA GLN A 401 -24.99 -0.33 1.17
C GLN A 401 -24.80 -1.65 0.41
N ASN A 402 -23.89 -1.64 -0.57
CA ASN A 402 -23.45 -2.83 -1.33
C ASN A 402 -22.24 -3.47 -0.63
N SER A 403 -22.41 -4.61 0.06
CA SER A 403 -21.32 -5.23 0.81
C SER A 403 -20.20 -5.81 -0.06
N LEU A 404 -20.41 -5.98 -1.37
CA LEU A 404 -19.41 -6.57 -2.26
C LEU A 404 -18.20 -5.65 -2.50
N LEU A 405 -18.31 -4.36 -2.15
CA LEU A 405 -17.19 -3.42 -2.17
C LEU A 405 -16.33 -3.49 -0.90
N GLY A 406 -16.64 -4.40 0.04
CA GLY A 406 -15.90 -4.57 1.29
C GLY A 406 -15.85 -3.28 2.10
N GLY A 407 -14.65 -2.82 2.46
CA GLY A 407 -14.45 -1.54 3.18
C GLY A 407 -14.95 -0.30 2.42
N ASN A 408 -15.19 -0.40 1.11
CA ASN A 408 -15.68 0.70 0.26
C ASN A 408 -17.21 0.68 0.07
N ALA A 409 -17.96 -0.16 0.80
CA ALA A 409 -19.42 -0.28 0.69
C ALA A 409 -20.17 1.07 0.81
N TRP A 410 -19.64 2.00 1.62
CA TRP A 410 -20.15 3.37 1.80
C TRP A 410 -20.24 4.19 0.51
N GLN A 411 -19.40 3.91 -0.50
CA GLN A 411 -19.37 4.66 -1.77
C GLN A 411 -20.64 4.51 -2.61
N THR A 412 -21.49 3.52 -2.31
CA THR A 412 -22.74 3.25 -3.03
C THR A 412 -23.99 3.66 -2.26
N GLN A 413 -23.82 4.21 -1.05
CA GLN A 413 -24.91 4.26 -0.08
C GLN A 413 -26.04 5.21 -0.47
N ILE A 414 -27.27 4.79 -0.18
CA ILE A 414 -28.40 5.70 0.00
C ILE A 414 -28.70 5.83 1.48
N GLU A 415 -29.01 7.04 1.93
CA GLU A 415 -29.26 7.38 3.33
C GLU A 415 -30.60 8.10 3.47
N ILE A 416 -31.36 7.73 4.50
CA ILE A 416 -32.45 8.55 5.02
C ILE A 416 -32.12 8.85 6.48
N ALA A 417 -31.95 10.14 6.78
CA ALA A 417 -31.69 10.64 8.12
C ALA A 417 -32.87 11.44 8.66
N LYS A 418 -33.12 11.32 9.96
CA LYS A 418 -34.14 12.05 10.70
C LYS A 418 -33.53 12.76 11.89
N VAL A 419 -33.74 14.07 11.96
CA VAL A 419 -33.44 14.89 13.14
C VAL A 419 -34.61 14.80 14.09
N ILE A 420 -34.32 14.53 15.36
CA ILE A 420 -35.29 14.34 16.43
C ILE A 420 -35.48 15.66 17.17
N ALA A 421 -36.72 16.12 17.25
CA ALA A 421 -37.03 17.40 17.90
C ALA A 421 -36.79 17.32 19.41
N VAL A 422 -36.52 18.46 20.05
CA VAL A 422 -36.38 18.53 21.53
C VAL A 422 -37.66 18.03 22.23
N SER A 423 -38.83 18.26 21.64
CA SER A 423 -40.12 17.75 22.11
C SER A 423 -40.31 16.24 21.94
N GLU A 424 -39.40 15.54 21.25
CA GLU A 424 -39.41 14.10 21.01
C GLU A 424 -38.40 13.34 21.89
N GLN A 425 -37.49 14.04 22.56
CA GLN A 425 -36.52 13.46 23.50
C GLN A 425 -37.18 12.97 24.79
N ASN A 426 -36.47 12.13 25.55
CA ASN A 426 -36.90 11.54 26.83
C ASN A 426 -38.19 10.69 26.76
N LYS A 427 -38.57 10.24 25.57
CA LYS A 427 -39.66 9.27 25.35
C LYS A 427 -39.33 8.38 24.16
N TRP A 428 -40.03 7.26 24.09
CA TRP A 428 -40.00 6.40 22.91
C TRP A 428 -40.79 7.01 21.77
N ILE A 429 -40.18 7.03 20.60
CA ILE A 429 -40.79 7.36 19.31
C ILE A 429 -40.56 6.20 18.33
N GLN A 430 -41.43 6.03 17.35
CA GLN A 430 -41.23 5.09 16.25
C GLN A 430 -40.97 5.86 14.96
N LEU A 431 -39.82 5.59 14.35
CA LEU A 431 -39.43 6.19 13.08
C LEU A 431 -39.72 5.22 11.94
N GLU A 432 -40.25 5.71 10.82
CA GLU A 432 -40.31 4.99 9.54
C GLU A 432 -39.41 5.66 8.49
N PHE A 433 -38.50 4.91 7.89
CA PHE A 433 -37.58 5.31 6.82
C PHE A 433 -38.05 4.65 5.53
N ASP A 434 -38.54 5.47 4.58
CA ASP A 434 -39.21 5.01 3.38
C ASP A 434 -38.31 5.13 2.15
N PHE A 435 -37.80 3.99 1.68
CA PHE A 435 -36.92 3.86 0.52
C PHE A 435 -37.68 3.60 -0.79
N SER A 436 -39.01 3.80 -0.85
CA SER A 436 -39.80 3.57 -2.07
C SER A 436 -39.33 4.39 -3.29
N ALA A 437 -38.79 5.60 -3.07
CA ALA A 437 -38.14 6.39 -4.12
C ALA A 437 -36.89 5.72 -4.73
N SER A 438 -36.33 4.71 -4.05
CA SER A 438 -35.20 3.89 -4.50
C SER A 438 -35.60 2.45 -4.87
N ALA A 439 -36.90 2.17 -5.08
CA ALA A 439 -37.42 0.82 -5.35
C ALA A 439 -36.75 0.10 -6.54
N ALA A 440 -36.24 0.83 -7.53
CA ALA A 440 -35.53 0.27 -8.69
C ALA A 440 -34.07 -0.15 -8.41
N GLN A 441 -33.53 0.12 -7.22
CA GLN A 441 -32.14 -0.19 -6.87
C GLN A 441 -31.97 -1.67 -6.49
N THR A 442 -30.96 -2.32 -7.08
CA THR A 442 -30.70 -3.76 -6.94
C THR A 442 -29.38 -4.09 -6.25
N LEU A 443 -28.66 -3.06 -5.77
CA LEU A 443 -27.28 -3.16 -5.31
C LEU A 443 -27.13 -3.41 -3.80
N TYR A 444 -28.21 -3.32 -3.03
CA TYR A 444 -28.14 -3.22 -1.57
C TYR A 444 -28.42 -4.53 -0.85
N ASP A 445 -27.65 -4.78 0.21
CA ASP A 445 -27.71 -5.98 1.06
C ASP A 445 -27.20 -5.74 2.48
N LYS A 446 -26.55 -4.59 2.73
CA LYS A 446 -26.13 -4.15 4.06
C LYS A 446 -27.04 -3.02 4.54
N ILE A 447 -27.64 -3.17 5.74
CA ILE A 447 -28.34 -2.11 6.46
C ILE A 447 -27.38 -1.55 7.51
N VAL A 448 -27.25 -0.23 7.56
CA VAL A 448 -26.49 0.50 8.57
C VAL A 448 -27.46 1.39 9.36
N ILE A 449 -27.39 1.32 10.69
CA ILE A 449 -28.09 2.18 11.63
C ILE A 449 -27.04 3.03 12.35
N GLN A 450 -27.21 4.34 12.28
CA GLN A 450 -26.29 5.32 12.83
C GLN A 450 -27.07 6.30 13.71
N LEU A 451 -26.73 6.35 14.99
CA LEU A 451 -27.30 7.29 15.96
C LEU A 451 -26.20 8.26 16.42
N GLY A 452 -26.53 9.55 16.43
CA GLY A 452 -25.62 10.62 16.84
C GLY A 452 -24.92 11.39 15.71
N GLY A 453 -25.17 11.03 14.45
CA GLY A 453 -24.50 11.61 13.28
C GLY A 453 -23.05 11.17 13.10
N GLU A 454 -22.38 11.76 12.11
CA GLU A 454 -20.96 11.55 11.80
C GLU A 454 -20.16 12.79 12.20
N GLY A 455 -18.86 12.63 12.43
CA GLY A 455 -17.95 13.77 12.55
C GLY A 455 -17.73 14.33 13.95
N HIS A 456 -18.49 13.87 14.96
CA HIS A 456 -18.41 14.44 16.32
C HIS A 456 -17.59 13.56 17.28
N PRO A 457 -16.60 14.09 18.02
CA PRO A 457 -15.59 13.30 18.74
C PRO A 457 -16.03 12.67 20.10
N HIS A 458 -17.32 12.65 20.45
CA HIS A 458 -17.77 12.46 21.84
C HIS A 458 -18.95 11.48 22.03
N PRO A 459 -19.19 11.01 23.27
CA PRO A 459 -20.11 9.92 23.51
C PRO A 459 -21.58 10.37 23.60
N GLY A 460 -22.47 9.43 23.30
CA GLY A 460 -23.91 9.64 23.39
C GLY A 460 -24.63 8.30 23.56
N ILE A 461 -25.64 8.29 24.44
CA ILE A 461 -26.38 7.09 24.82
C ILE A 461 -27.76 7.12 24.16
N PHE A 462 -28.09 6.03 23.49
CA PHE A 462 -29.33 5.82 22.76
C PHE A 462 -29.87 4.42 23.05
N TYR A 463 -31.19 4.26 22.99
CA TYR A 463 -31.82 2.95 23.08
C TYR A 463 -32.67 2.74 21.84
N ILE A 464 -32.67 1.52 21.33
CA ILE A 464 -33.38 1.10 20.13
C ILE A 464 -34.19 -0.16 20.43
N ASP A 465 -35.36 -0.29 19.80
CA ASP A 465 -36.21 -1.46 19.95
C ASP A 465 -37.09 -1.68 18.72
N ASP A 466 -37.72 -2.85 18.60
CA ASP A 466 -38.66 -3.20 17.53
C ASP A 466 -38.20 -2.72 16.14
N PHE A 467 -37.03 -3.21 15.72
CA PHE A 467 -36.56 -3.03 14.34
C PHE A 467 -37.43 -3.86 13.39
N GLU A 468 -37.86 -3.25 12.29
CA GLU A 468 -38.51 -3.92 11.18
C GLU A 468 -37.91 -3.45 9.84
N PHE A 469 -37.80 -4.36 8.88
CA PHE A 469 -37.68 -4.05 7.45
C PHE A 469 -38.78 -4.80 6.72
N ASN A 470 -39.67 -4.07 6.04
CA ASN A 470 -40.97 -4.54 5.57
C ASN A 470 -41.42 -3.91 4.23
#